data_AF-A0A8J3BUE5-F1
#
_entry.id   AF-A0A8J3BUE5-F1
#
_cell.length_a   1.000
_cell.length_b   1.000
_cell.length_c   1.000
_cell.angle_alpha   90.00
_cell.angle_beta   90.00
_cell.angle_gamma   90.00
#
_symmetry.space_group_name_H-M   'P 1'
#
loop_
_entity.id
_entity.type
_entity.pdbx_description
1 polymer ?
#
loop_
_entity_poly.entity_id
_entity_poly.type
_entity_poly.pdbx_seq_one_letter_code
_entity_poly.pdbx_strand_id
1 'polypeptide(L)'
;MIGDRLIVPINNTSSTGSLAVLVTAELARLTSRDKLICELLAVHHTLTTDQLAEVVFGSLGRARNRLAELHRRGILDRFRHYHRPGTQSWRWTLGPVGAAIRAAAGGEAFPRPATVRAATARLAASPHLDHLIGTNGFFTALHAHARAHPGTRVVRWWSEATCRTATGGAVRPDALGVWADGRRRVPFWLEYDTGTETVARVAAKLSGYAQLAGSPWAALSVLVFTSGGARRETALHAALARAASGTTLNVATATADAGGPAGPVWRRIGHGDRVALADLPAAPVPADDGPDAPP
;
A
#
# COMPACT_ATOMS: atom_id res chain seq x y z
N MET A 1 -8.68 26.65 -20.16
CA MET A 1 -9.38 25.68 -21.05
C MET A 1 -9.66 24.43 -20.25
N ILE A 2 -10.89 24.31 -19.75
CA ILE A 2 -11.37 23.20 -18.93
C ILE A 2 -11.81 22.12 -19.92
N GLY A 3 -11.06 21.02 -19.98
CA GLY A 3 -11.40 19.89 -20.83
C GLY A 3 -12.48 19.04 -20.18
N ASP A 4 -13.62 18.91 -20.86
CA ASP A 4 -14.76 18.08 -20.45
C ASP A 4 -14.34 16.64 -20.17
N ARG A 5 -14.56 16.20 -18.93
CA ARG A 5 -14.49 14.81 -18.51
C ARG A 5 -15.86 14.18 -18.66
N LEU A 6 -16.13 13.61 -19.84
CA LEU A 6 -17.35 12.83 -20.07
C LEU A 6 -17.25 11.48 -19.37
N ILE A 7 -18.07 11.28 -18.33
CA ILE A 7 -18.33 9.97 -17.70
C ILE A 7 -19.75 9.56 -18.10
N VAL A 8 -19.87 8.48 -18.89
CA VAL A 8 -21.18 7.90 -19.23
C VAL A 8 -21.55 6.88 -18.16
N PRO A 9 -22.67 7.05 -17.42
CA PRO A 9 -23.15 6.03 -16.49
C PRO A 9 -23.96 4.97 -17.25
N ILE A 10 -23.58 3.71 -17.09
CA ILE A 10 -24.39 2.57 -17.53
C ILE A 10 -25.23 2.12 -16.32
N ASN A 11 -26.52 2.41 -16.35
CA ASN A 11 -27.48 1.87 -15.39
C ASN A 11 -27.69 0.38 -15.68
N ASN A 12 -27.39 -0.48 -14.70
CA ASN A 12 -28.00 -1.79 -14.64
C ASN A 12 -28.42 -2.08 -13.20
N THR A 13 -29.71 -1.90 -12.92
CA THR A 13 -30.38 -2.29 -11.69
C THR A 13 -30.51 -3.82 -11.65
N SER A 14 -29.49 -4.50 -11.12
CA SER A 14 -29.59 -5.92 -10.77
C SER A 14 -30.16 -6.06 -9.36
N SER A 15 -31.24 -6.83 -9.20
CA SER A 15 -31.87 -7.14 -7.92
C SER A 15 -30.92 -7.93 -7.01
N THR A 16 -31.05 -7.76 -5.69
CA THR A 16 -30.18 -8.39 -4.68
C THR A 16 -30.13 -9.92 -4.79
N GLY A 17 -31.22 -10.56 -5.23
CA GLY A 17 -31.28 -12.01 -5.46
C GLY A 17 -30.41 -12.49 -6.64
N SER A 18 -30.26 -11.68 -7.69
CA SER A 18 -29.37 -11.98 -8.83
C SER A 18 -27.90 -11.91 -8.42
N LEU A 19 -27.54 -10.97 -7.54
CA LEU A 19 -26.17 -10.82 -7.04
C LEU A 19 -25.74 -12.00 -6.15
N ALA A 20 -26.64 -12.54 -5.31
CA ALA A 20 -26.34 -13.69 -4.45
C ALA A 20 -26.00 -14.97 -5.24
N VAL A 21 -26.78 -15.25 -6.28
CA VAL A 21 -26.52 -16.38 -7.20
C VAL A 21 -25.19 -16.19 -7.91
N LEU A 22 -24.92 -14.97 -8.39
CA LEU A 22 -23.65 -14.64 -9.05
C LEU A 22 -22.45 -14.81 -8.10
N VAL A 23 -22.53 -14.31 -6.87
CA VAL A 23 -21.49 -14.47 -5.84
C VAL A 23 -21.18 -15.95 -5.61
N THR A 24 -22.21 -16.79 -5.46
CA THR A 24 -22.05 -18.24 -5.26
C THR A 24 -21.36 -18.90 -6.44
N ALA A 25 -21.78 -18.58 -7.67
CA ALA A 25 -21.18 -19.11 -8.89
C ALA A 25 -19.73 -18.63 -9.11
N GLU A 26 -19.40 -17.41 -8.69
CA GLU A 26 -18.05 -16.85 -8.79
C GLU A 26 -17.12 -17.45 -7.73
N LEU A 27 -17.57 -17.66 -6.50
CA LEU A 27 -16.80 -18.31 -5.43
C LEU A 27 -16.27 -19.69 -5.84
N ALA A 28 -17.05 -20.46 -6.60
CA ALA A 28 -16.64 -21.75 -7.15
C ALA A 28 -15.57 -21.65 -8.25
N ARG A 29 -15.43 -20.49 -8.90
CA ARG A 29 -14.52 -20.25 -10.05
C ARG A 29 -13.32 -19.37 -9.70
N LEU A 30 -13.26 -18.80 -8.51
CA LEU A 30 -12.11 -18.02 -8.05
C LEU A 30 -10.99 -18.95 -7.59
N THR A 31 -9.80 -18.71 -8.13
CA THR A 31 -8.57 -19.36 -7.65
C THR A 31 -8.11 -18.70 -6.35
N SER A 32 -7.24 -19.36 -5.59
CA SER A 32 -6.62 -18.76 -4.40
C SER A 32 -5.89 -17.45 -4.74
N ARG A 33 -5.32 -17.37 -5.95
CA ARG A 33 -4.68 -16.16 -6.47
C ARG A 33 -5.67 -15.01 -6.61
N ASP A 34 -6.87 -15.26 -7.12
CA ASP A 34 -7.87 -14.20 -7.32
C ASP A 34 -8.43 -13.71 -5.97
N LYS A 35 -8.62 -14.62 -5.02
CA LYS A 35 -9.03 -14.28 -3.65
C LYS A 35 -8.00 -13.36 -2.99
N LEU A 36 -6.71 -13.70 -3.14
CA LEU A 36 -5.61 -12.85 -2.69
C LEU A 36 -5.64 -11.45 -3.32
N ILE A 37 -5.89 -11.34 -4.64
CA ILE A 37 -6.04 -10.03 -5.30
C ILE A 37 -7.20 -9.25 -4.69
N CYS A 38 -8.34 -9.90 -4.44
CA CYS A 38 -9.48 -9.26 -3.80
C CYS A 38 -9.18 -8.78 -2.38
N GLU A 39 -8.47 -9.57 -1.58
CA GLU A 39 -8.03 -9.20 -0.22
C GLU A 39 -7.09 -7.99 -0.25
N LEU A 40 -6.06 -8.03 -1.10
CA LEU A 40 -5.13 -6.91 -1.29
C LEU A 40 -5.86 -5.62 -1.67
N LEU A 41 -6.80 -5.69 -2.62
CA LEU A 41 -7.57 -4.52 -3.06
C LEU A 41 -8.61 -4.07 -2.03
N ALA A 42 -9.09 -4.96 -1.15
CA ALA A 42 -9.95 -4.58 -0.03
C ALA A 42 -9.19 -3.75 1.00
N VAL A 43 -7.95 -4.14 1.32
CA VAL A 43 -7.12 -3.52 2.36
C VAL A 43 -6.37 -2.28 1.85
N HIS A 44 -5.84 -2.35 0.63
CA HIS A 44 -4.95 -1.32 0.06
C HIS A 44 -5.61 -0.48 -1.03
N HIS A 45 -6.92 -0.66 -1.24
CA HIS A 45 -7.82 0.06 -2.15
C HIS A 45 -7.51 -0.03 -3.66
N THR A 46 -6.25 0.18 -4.07
CA THR A 46 -5.86 0.07 -5.48
C THR A 46 -4.42 -0.37 -5.68
N LEU A 47 -4.19 -1.19 -6.70
CA LEU A 47 -2.87 -1.58 -7.17
C LEU A 47 -2.79 -1.42 -8.69
N THR A 48 -1.63 -1.03 -9.20
CA THR A 48 -1.39 -1.00 -10.64
C THR A 48 -1.26 -2.42 -11.19
N THR A 49 -1.35 -2.55 -12.52
CA THR A 49 -1.10 -3.83 -13.20
C THR A 49 0.31 -4.35 -12.90
N ASP A 50 1.30 -3.45 -12.86
CA ASP A 50 2.70 -3.79 -12.59
C ASP A 50 2.89 -4.22 -11.13
N GLN A 51 2.26 -3.52 -10.18
CA GLN A 51 2.27 -3.89 -8.76
C GLN A 51 1.62 -5.25 -8.49
N LEU A 52 0.49 -5.55 -9.15
CA LEU A 52 -0.13 -6.88 -9.05
C LEU A 52 0.71 -7.95 -9.76
N ALA A 53 1.36 -7.60 -10.88
CA ALA A 53 2.26 -8.52 -11.56
C ALA A 53 3.46 -8.88 -10.69
N GLU A 54 4.00 -7.89 -9.97
CA GLU A 54 4.98 -8.09 -8.91
C GLU A 54 4.36 -9.02 -7.87
N VAL A 55 3.45 -8.58 -7.01
CA VAL A 55 3.03 -9.37 -5.83
C VAL A 55 2.49 -10.77 -6.19
N VAL A 56 1.77 -10.93 -7.30
CA VAL A 56 0.85 -12.09 -7.47
C VAL A 56 1.17 -13.00 -8.68
N PHE A 57 1.75 -12.48 -9.77
CA PHE A 57 1.81 -13.22 -11.04
C PHE A 57 3.22 -13.59 -11.53
N GLY A 58 4.28 -12.90 -11.09
CA GLY A 58 5.65 -13.07 -11.58
C GLY A 58 5.82 -12.79 -13.09
N SER A 59 4.75 -12.44 -13.80
CA SER A 59 4.72 -12.14 -15.24
C SER A 59 3.62 -11.13 -15.54
N LEU A 60 4.01 -10.03 -16.19
CA LEU A 60 3.09 -8.95 -16.55
C LEU A 60 2.01 -9.40 -17.55
N GLY A 61 2.35 -10.29 -18.49
CA GLY A 61 1.40 -10.83 -19.46
C GLY A 61 0.28 -11.65 -18.81
N ARG A 62 0.66 -12.55 -17.89
CA ARG A 62 -0.32 -13.34 -17.12
C ARG A 62 -1.21 -12.46 -16.25
N ALA A 63 -0.62 -11.45 -15.60
CA ALA A 63 -1.37 -10.47 -14.82
C ALA A 63 -2.42 -9.75 -15.67
N ARG A 64 -2.02 -9.18 -16.82
CA ARG A 64 -2.94 -8.47 -17.72
C ARG A 64 -4.12 -9.33 -18.16
N ASN A 65 -3.86 -10.57 -18.59
CA ASN A 65 -4.91 -11.47 -19.06
C ASN A 65 -5.88 -11.82 -17.93
N ARG A 66 -5.37 -12.18 -16.75
CA ARG A 66 -6.22 -12.57 -15.61
C ARG A 66 -7.02 -11.39 -15.06
N LEU A 67 -6.40 -10.22 -14.90
CA LEU A 67 -7.08 -9.03 -14.40
C LEU A 67 -8.18 -8.55 -15.37
N ALA A 68 -7.95 -8.65 -16.68
CA ALA A 68 -8.98 -8.38 -17.68
C ALA A 68 -10.16 -9.37 -17.60
N GLU A 69 -9.91 -10.63 -17.30
CA GLU A 69 -10.96 -11.63 -17.08
C GLU A 69 -11.78 -11.33 -15.83
N LEU A 70 -11.12 -11.09 -14.69
CA LEU A 70 -11.79 -10.75 -13.43
C LEU A 70 -12.64 -9.48 -13.56
N HIS A 71 -12.17 -8.50 -14.35
CA HIS A 71 -12.91 -7.31 -14.68
C HIS A 71 -14.18 -7.59 -15.51
N ARG A 72 -14.08 -8.41 -16.56
CA ARG A 72 -15.26 -8.81 -17.36
C ARG A 72 -16.33 -9.51 -16.50
N ARG A 73 -15.90 -10.24 -15.47
CA ARG A 73 -16.77 -10.91 -14.49
C ARG A 73 -17.28 -9.97 -13.37
N GLY A 74 -16.92 -8.69 -13.39
CA GLY A 74 -17.34 -7.70 -12.39
C GLY A 74 -16.70 -7.88 -11.01
N ILE A 75 -15.72 -8.78 -10.88
CA ILE A 75 -14.97 -9.03 -9.65
C ILE A 75 -14.05 -7.84 -9.36
N LEU A 76 -13.41 -7.31 -10.41
CA LEU A 76 -12.60 -6.11 -10.35
C LEU A 76 -13.25 -4.97 -11.12
N ASP A 77 -12.99 -3.74 -10.69
CA ASP A 77 -13.18 -2.52 -11.48
C ASP A 77 -11.81 -1.89 -11.75
N ARG A 78 -11.76 -0.88 -12.60
CA ARG A 78 -10.50 -0.22 -12.93
C ARG A 78 -10.68 1.20 -13.42
N PHE A 79 -9.61 1.97 -13.30
CA PHE A 79 -9.50 3.28 -13.91
C PHE A 79 -8.05 3.54 -14.33
N ARG A 80 -7.86 4.57 -15.16
CA ARG A 80 -6.54 5.09 -15.53
C ARG A 80 -6.70 6.53 -15.99
N HIS A 81 -5.67 7.34 -15.77
CA HIS A 81 -5.60 8.66 -16.37
C HIS A 81 -4.91 8.57 -17.72
N TYR A 82 -5.48 9.28 -18.69
CA TYR A 82 -4.86 9.46 -19.99
C TYR A 82 -3.81 10.58 -19.87
N HIS A 83 -2.59 10.34 -20.37
CA HIS A 83 -1.55 11.35 -20.50
C HIS A 83 -1.02 11.31 -21.94
N ARG A 84 -0.67 12.45 -22.55
CA ARG A 84 -0.03 12.45 -23.87
C ARG A 84 1.46 12.76 -23.77
N PRO A 85 2.31 12.05 -24.54
CA PRO A 85 2.02 10.82 -25.28
C PRO A 85 1.94 9.60 -24.33
N GLY A 86 1.01 8.67 -24.54
CA GLY A 86 0.94 7.41 -23.79
C GLY A 86 -0.36 7.19 -23.02
N THR A 87 -0.30 6.32 -22.02
CA THR A 87 -1.38 6.08 -21.05
C THR A 87 -0.76 5.38 -19.85
N GLN A 88 -1.20 5.75 -18.64
CA GLN A 88 -0.72 5.09 -17.44
C GLN A 88 -1.25 3.65 -17.33
N SER A 89 -0.54 2.80 -16.59
CA SER A 89 -1.02 1.46 -16.26
C SER A 89 -2.42 1.49 -15.63
N TRP A 90 -3.22 0.45 -15.90
CA TRP A 90 -4.50 0.28 -15.23
C TRP A 90 -4.28 0.18 -13.72
N ARG A 91 -5.10 0.92 -12.98
CA ARG A 91 -5.26 0.83 -11.53
C ARG A 91 -6.51 0.02 -11.26
N TRP A 92 -6.36 -1.06 -10.51
CA TRP A 92 -7.40 -2.03 -10.23
C TRP A 92 -8.01 -1.75 -8.87
N THR A 93 -9.33 -1.95 -8.74
CA THR A 93 -10.08 -1.85 -7.49
C THR A 93 -11.04 -3.04 -7.39
N LEU A 94 -11.64 -3.27 -6.22
CA LEU A 94 -12.74 -4.23 -6.12
C LEU A 94 -13.95 -3.74 -6.93
N GLY A 95 -14.44 -4.62 -7.80
CA GLY A 95 -15.69 -4.41 -8.52
C GLY A 95 -16.91 -4.83 -7.69
N PRO A 96 -18.14 -4.53 -8.16
CA PRO A 96 -19.36 -4.84 -7.42
C PRO A 96 -19.47 -6.30 -6.95
N VAL A 97 -19.06 -7.26 -7.80
CA VAL A 97 -19.13 -8.69 -7.46
C VAL A 97 -18.05 -9.07 -6.45
N GLY A 98 -16.82 -8.56 -6.61
CA GLY A 98 -15.73 -8.80 -5.67
C GLY A 98 -16.02 -8.21 -4.28
N ALA A 99 -16.62 -7.01 -4.25
CA ALA A 99 -17.07 -6.38 -3.00
C ALA A 99 -18.18 -7.20 -2.31
N ALA A 100 -19.12 -7.77 -3.07
CA ALA A 100 -20.14 -8.66 -2.53
C ALA A 100 -19.58 -9.99 -2.02
N ILE A 101 -18.60 -10.59 -2.72
CA ILE A 101 -17.87 -11.78 -2.25
C ILE A 101 -17.18 -11.51 -0.91
N ARG A 102 -16.50 -10.37 -0.77
CA ARG A 102 -15.86 -9.96 0.49
C ARG A 102 -16.90 -9.74 1.59
N ALA A 103 -18.00 -9.07 1.31
CA ALA A 103 -19.07 -8.84 2.28
C ALA A 103 -19.65 -10.18 2.78
N ALA A 104 -19.89 -11.13 1.86
CA ALA A 104 -20.37 -12.47 2.20
C ALA A 104 -19.42 -13.21 3.16
N ALA A 105 -18.11 -13.12 2.95
CA ALA A 105 -17.12 -13.76 3.81
C ALA A 105 -17.12 -13.21 5.25
N GLY A 106 -17.52 -11.95 5.43
CA GLY A 106 -17.64 -11.30 6.75
C GLY A 106 -19.04 -11.33 7.36
N GLY A 107 -20.02 -11.98 6.72
CA GLY A 107 -21.43 -11.92 7.15
C GLY A 107 -22.08 -10.54 7.00
N GLU A 108 -21.50 -9.67 6.17
CA GLU A 108 -21.98 -8.30 5.93
C GLU A 108 -23.00 -8.27 4.78
N ALA A 109 -23.90 -7.28 4.81
CA ALA A 109 -24.83 -7.05 3.72
C ALA A 109 -24.11 -6.68 2.42
N PHE A 110 -24.62 -7.16 1.27
CA PHE A 110 -23.99 -6.86 -0.01
C PHE A 110 -24.05 -5.36 -0.32
N PRO A 111 -22.91 -4.73 -0.67
CA PRO A 111 -22.91 -3.33 -1.05
C PRO A 111 -23.63 -3.15 -2.38
N ARG A 112 -24.32 -2.01 -2.53
CA ARG A 112 -24.98 -1.67 -3.80
C ARG A 112 -23.91 -1.46 -4.88
N PRO A 113 -24.08 -2.01 -6.11
CA PRO A 113 -23.11 -1.84 -7.19
C PRO A 113 -22.75 -0.37 -7.48
N ALA A 114 -23.75 0.53 -7.45
CA ALA A 114 -23.52 1.97 -7.64
C ALA A 114 -22.59 2.58 -6.58
N THR A 115 -22.71 2.14 -5.32
CA THR A 115 -21.83 2.60 -4.23
C THR A 115 -20.38 2.19 -4.46
N VAL A 116 -20.15 0.96 -4.93
CA VAL A 116 -18.81 0.44 -5.24
C VAL A 116 -18.17 1.20 -6.40
N ARG A 117 -18.93 1.44 -7.48
CA ARG A 117 -18.43 2.23 -8.62
C ARG A 117 -18.16 3.69 -8.25
N ALA A 118 -19.02 4.30 -7.43
CA ALA A 118 -18.80 5.64 -6.92
C ALA A 118 -17.53 5.73 -6.05
N ALA A 119 -17.22 4.68 -5.26
CA ALA A 119 -15.96 4.61 -4.53
C ALA A 119 -14.73 4.57 -5.46
N THR A 120 -14.81 3.78 -6.54
CA THR A 120 -13.76 3.75 -7.57
C THR A 120 -13.59 5.13 -8.24
N ALA A 121 -14.68 5.82 -8.58
CA ALA A 121 -14.62 7.16 -9.15
C ALA A 121 -14.03 8.20 -8.19
N ARG A 122 -14.40 8.16 -6.90
CA ARG A 122 -13.80 9.02 -5.86
C ARG A 122 -12.31 8.76 -5.71
N LEU A 123 -11.89 7.50 -5.73
CA LEU A 123 -10.48 7.15 -5.65
C LEU A 123 -9.71 7.68 -6.87
N ALA A 124 -10.28 7.56 -8.07
CA ALA A 124 -9.69 8.08 -9.31
C ALA A 124 -9.55 9.61 -9.33
N ALA A 125 -10.37 10.33 -8.55
CA ALA A 125 -10.33 11.78 -8.39
C ALA A 125 -9.57 12.24 -7.13
N SER A 126 -9.05 11.31 -6.32
CA SER A 126 -8.42 11.63 -5.04
C SER A 126 -7.08 12.36 -5.24
N PRO A 127 -6.83 13.47 -4.53
CA PRO A 127 -5.52 14.12 -4.53
C PRO A 127 -4.43 13.26 -3.85
N HIS A 128 -4.83 12.26 -3.05
CA HIS A 128 -3.93 11.33 -2.36
C HIS A 128 -3.64 10.06 -3.16
N LEU A 129 -4.09 9.97 -4.43
CA LEU A 129 -3.95 8.75 -5.21
C LEU A 129 -2.47 8.39 -5.46
N ASP A 130 -1.64 9.35 -5.84
CA ASP A 130 -0.22 9.08 -6.13
C ASP A 130 0.53 8.66 -4.86
N HIS A 131 0.13 9.21 -3.72
CA HIS A 131 0.62 8.82 -2.41
C HIS A 131 0.27 7.36 -2.09
N LEU A 132 -0.99 6.98 -2.23
CA LEU A 132 -1.44 5.59 -2.03
C LEU A 132 -0.73 4.61 -2.96
N ILE A 133 -0.56 4.97 -4.25
CA ILE A 133 0.15 4.13 -5.22
C ILE A 133 1.62 3.99 -4.86
N GLY A 134 2.25 5.07 -4.41
CA GLY A 134 3.63 5.07 -3.94
C GLY A 134 3.83 4.16 -2.74
N THR A 135 3.00 4.32 -1.71
CA THR A 135 2.97 3.45 -0.53
C THR A 135 2.79 1.99 -0.92
N ASN A 136 1.84 1.68 -1.80
CA ASN A 136 1.64 0.31 -2.25
C ASN A 136 2.84 -0.21 -3.08
N GLY A 137 3.44 0.65 -3.91
CA GLY A 137 4.61 0.33 -4.71
C GLY A 137 5.85 0.01 -3.87
N PHE A 138 5.99 0.65 -2.71
CA PHE A 138 7.04 0.32 -1.75
C PHE A 138 6.97 -1.16 -1.33
N PHE A 139 5.79 -1.64 -0.94
CA PHE A 139 5.61 -3.03 -0.51
C PHE A 139 5.67 -4.02 -1.67
N THR A 140 5.12 -3.67 -2.85
CA THR A 140 5.19 -4.58 -4.01
C THR A 140 6.64 -4.78 -4.47
N ALA A 141 7.48 -3.74 -4.36
CA ALA A 141 8.92 -3.83 -4.59
C ALA A 141 9.61 -4.75 -3.55
N LEU A 142 9.18 -4.74 -2.28
CA LEU A 142 9.67 -5.69 -1.28
C LEU A 142 9.26 -7.14 -1.60
N HIS A 143 8.02 -7.38 -2.02
CA HIS A 143 7.60 -8.71 -2.49
C HIS A 143 8.39 -9.15 -3.73
N ALA A 144 8.69 -8.22 -4.64
CA ALA A 144 9.54 -8.49 -5.80
C ALA A 144 10.97 -8.86 -5.42
N HIS A 145 11.55 -8.14 -4.48
CA HIS A 145 12.84 -8.50 -3.91
C HIS A 145 12.79 -9.90 -3.27
N ALA A 146 11.77 -10.20 -2.46
CA ALA A 146 11.64 -11.46 -1.75
C ALA A 146 11.59 -12.68 -2.67
N ARG A 147 10.93 -12.58 -3.83
CA ARG A 147 10.91 -13.67 -4.82
C ARG A 147 12.27 -14.00 -5.42
N ALA A 148 13.16 -13.00 -5.52
CA ALA A 148 14.50 -13.17 -6.07
C ALA A 148 15.55 -13.53 -5.00
N HIS A 149 15.23 -13.36 -3.72
CA HIS A 149 16.18 -13.50 -2.61
C HIS A 149 15.62 -14.46 -1.54
N PRO A 150 15.90 -15.77 -1.66
CA PRO A 150 15.46 -16.76 -0.70
C PRO A 150 15.85 -16.39 0.73
N GLY A 151 14.95 -16.63 1.69
CA GLY A 151 15.16 -16.27 3.09
C GLY A 151 14.66 -14.87 3.45
N THR A 152 14.33 -14.03 2.46
CA THR A 152 13.68 -12.74 2.70
C THR A 152 12.17 -12.81 2.45
N ARG A 153 11.39 -12.02 3.19
CA ARG A 153 9.93 -11.90 2.98
C ARG A 153 9.33 -10.66 3.63
N VAL A 154 8.24 -10.19 3.05
CA VAL A 154 7.30 -9.30 3.75
C VAL A 154 6.48 -10.16 4.70
N VAL A 155 6.64 -9.98 6.00
CA VAL A 155 5.87 -10.68 7.03
C VAL A 155 4.52 -10.01 7.24
N ARG A 156 4.50 -8.68 7.19
CA ARG A 156 3.31 -7.87 7.48
C ARG A 156 3.28 -6.65 6.59
N TRP A 157 2.09 -6.32 6.12
CA TRP A 157 1.78 -5.13 5.35
C TRP A 157 0.41 -4.62 5.77
N TRP A 158 0.41 -3.59 6.62
CA TRP A 158 -0.81 -2.92 7.06
C TRP A 158 -1.01 -1.63 6.30
N SER A 159 -2.27 -1.31 6.00
CA SER A 159 -2.65 0.00 5.47
C SER A 159 -2.71 1.06 6.58
N GLU A 160 -2.74 2.34 6.20
CA GLU A 160 -3.02 3.46 7.12
C GLU A 160 -4.23 3.19 8.02
N ALA A 161 -5.32 2.64 7.44
CA ALA A 161 -6.55 2.36 8.17
C ALA A 161 -6.33 1.33 9.28
N THR A 162 -5.62 0.23 8.98
CA THR A 162 -5.25 -0.79 9.98
C THR A 162 -4.36 -0.19 11.07
N CYS A 163 -3.36 0.60 10.69
CA CYS A 163 -2.45 1.26 11.64
C CYS A 163 -3.22 2.18 12.59
N ARG A 164 -4.12 3.02 12.06
CA ARG A 164 -4.94 3.93 12.86
C ARG A 164 -5.79 3.18 13.87
N THR A 165 -6.39 2.05 13.49
CA THR A 165 -7.15 1.21 14.43
C THR A 165 -6.23 0.63 15.50
N ALA A 166 -5.11 0.04 15.12
CA ALA A 166 -4.16 -0.61 16.05
C ALA A 166 -3.56 0.36 17.08
N THR A 167 -3.32 1.62 16.69
CA THR A 167 -2.74 2.64 17.59
C THR A 167 -3.78 3.55 18.25
N GLY A 168 -5.08 3.25 18.13
CA GLY A 168 -6.15 4.13 18.62
C GLY A 168 -6.10 5.55 18.02
N GLY A 169 -5.51 5.70 16.84
CA GLY A 169 -5.33 6.97 16.14
C GLY A 169 -4.23 7.88 16.68
N ALA A 170 -3.38 7.43 17.61
CA ALA A 170 -2.25 8.20 18.13
C ALA A 170 -1.26 8.64 17.03
N VAL A 171 -1.04 7.80 16.03
CA VAL A 171 -0.26 8.11 14.83
C VAL A 171 -1.04 7.73 13.57
N ARG A 172 -0.62 8.29 12.43
CA ARG A 172 -1.21 8.03 11.11
C ARG A 172 -0.11 7.79 10.07
N PRO A 173 0.67 6.71 10.21
CA PRO A 173 1.59 6.25 9.18
C PRO A 173 0.82 5.88 7.92
N ASP A 174 1.48 5.94 6.77
CA ASP A 174 0.89 5.48 5.52
C ASP A 174 0.76 3.95 5.49
N ALA A 175 1.66 3.27 6.17
CA ALA A 175 1.64 1.83 6.37
C ALA A 175 2.54 1.39 7.53
N LEU A 176 2.34 0.15 7.97
CA LEU A 176 3.28 -0.59 8.81
C LEU A 176 3.77 -1.81 8.05
N GLY A 177 5.07 -2.05 8.11
CA GLY A 177 5.70 -3.22 7.52
C GLY A 177 6.49 -4.02 8.55
N VAL A 178 6.58 -5.33 8.30
CA VAL A 178 7.59 -6.17 8.95
C VAL A 178 8.37 -6.87 7.86
N TRP A 179 9.63 -6.49 7.69
CA TRP A 179 10.55 -7.15 6.77
C TRP A 179 11.34 -8.23 7.52
N ALA A 180 11.48 -9.40 6.91
CA ALA A 180 12.31 -10.46 7.43
C ALA A 180 13.44 -10.80 6.45
N ASP A 181 14.62 -11.04 7.01
CA ASP A 181 15.79 -11.62 6.35
C ASP A 181 16.37 -12.70 7.27
N GLY A 182 16.16 -13.96 6.89
CA GLY A 182 16.43 -15.11 7.74
C GLY A 182 15.66 -15.05 9.05
N ARG A 183 16.39 -14.94 10.17
CA ARG A 183 15.79 -14.81 11.52
C ARG A 183 15.57 -13.37 11.95
N ARG A 184 16.18 -12.40 11.26
CA ARG A 184 16.08 -10.99 11.61
C ARG A 184 14.74 -10.44 11.14
N ARG A 185 14.07 -9.67 12.00
CA ARG A 185 12.82 -8.98 11.69
C ARG A 185 12.97 -7.50 11.98
N VAL A 186 12.58 -6.69 11.02
CA VAL A 186 12.60 -5.22 11.10
C VAL A 186 11.16 -4.74 10.96
N PRO A 187 10.46 -4.47 12.07
CA PRO A 187 9.17 -3.81 12.04
C PRO A 187 9.39 -2.29 11.86
N PHE A 188 8.58 -1.66 11.04
CA PHE A 188 8.71 -0.24 10.72
C PHE A 188 7.39 0.44 10.40
N TRP A 189 7.33 1.72 10.72
CA TRP A 189 6.35 2.67 10.18
C TRP A 189 6.87 3.22 8.85
N LEU A 190 5.98 3.36 7.87
CA LEU A 190 6.31 3.97 6.58
C LEU A 190 5.57 5.30 6.42
N GLU A 191 6.33 6.31 6.03
CA GLU A 191 5.87 7.59 5.49
C GLU A 191 6.39 7.70 4.05
N TYR A 192 5.49 7.74 3.07
CA TYR A 192 5.83 7.90 1.67
C TYR A 192 5.73 9.38 1.29
N ASP A 193 6.83 10.01 0.87
CA ASP A 193 6.84 11.43 0.50
C ASP A 193 6.75 11.58 -1.02
N THR A 194 5.59 12.06 -1.50
CA THR A 194 5.40 12.46 -2.91
C THR A 194 6.00 13.83 -3.24
N GLY A 195 6.59 14.52 -2.26
CA GLY A 195 7.14 15.87 -2.40
C GLY A 195 6.08 16.99 -2.38
N THR A 196 4.81 16.66 -2.19
CA THR A 196 3.70 17.61 -2.11
C THR A 196 3.64 18.34 -0.77
N GLU A 197 4.17 17.76 0.29
CA GLU A 197 4.25 18.37 1.62
C GLU A 197 5.53 19.23 1.75
N THR A 198 5.53 20.23 2.64
CA THR A 198 6.79 20.91 2.99
C THR A 198 7.66 19.97 3.84
N VAL A 199 8.99 20.09 3.74
CA VAL A 199 9.93 19.32 4.57
C VAL A 199 9.64 19.49 6.06
N ALA A 200 9.29 20.70 6.49
CA ALA A 200 8.94 20.99 7.88
C ALA A 200 7.67 20.23 8.32
N ARG A 201 6.67 20.10 7.44
CA ARG A 201 5.44 19.36 7.75
C ARG A 201 5.70 17.87 7.89
N VAL A 202 6.55 17.29 7.05
CA VAL A 202 6.97 15.89 7.19
C VAL A 202 7.73 15.69 8.50
N ALA A 203 8.67 16.57 8.83
CA ALA A 203 9.45 16.48 10.07
C ALA A 203 8.58 16.62 11.33
N ALA A 204 7.55 17.47 11.30
CA ALA A 204 6.63 17.66 12.43
C ALA A 204 5.89 16.37 12.84
N LYS A 205 5.72 15.41 11.91
CA LYS A 205 5.09 14.11 12.20
C LYS A 205 5.84 13.32 13.28
N LEU A 206 7.16 13.50 13.43
CA LEU A 206 7.96 12.78 14.43
C LEU A 206 7.50 13.05 15.88
N SER A 207 6.89 14.21 16.15
CA SER A 207 6.32 14.50 17.46
C SER A 207 5.21 13.51 17.85
N GLY A 208 4.41 13.04 16.88
CA GLY A 208 3.38 12.01 17.11
C GLY A 208 4.00 10.65 17.41
N TYR A 209 5.04 10.26 16.67
CA TYR A 209 5.75 9.01 16.94
C TYR A 209 6.45 9.01 18.30
N ALA A 210 7.02 10.14 18.72
CA ALA A 210 7.64 10.26 20.05
C ALA A 210 6.64 10.03 21.20
N GLN A 211 5.36 10.33 20.98
CA GLN A 211 4.30 10.06 21.97
C GLN A 211 3.98 8.56 22.14
N LEU A 212 4.46 7.70 21.24
CA LEU A 212 4.33 6.25 21.38
C LEU A 212 5.31 5.66 22.40
N ALA A 213 6.15 6.48 23.05
CA ALA A 213 7.05 6.05 24.11
C ALA A 213 6.32 5.24 25.19
N GLY A 214 6.90 4.11 25.59
CA GLY A 214 6.30 3.18 26.56
C GLY A 214 5.23 2.24 25.98
N SER A 215 4.87 2.37 24.71
CA SER A 215 3.99 1.42 24.03
C SER A 215 4.77 0.32 23.28
N PRO A 216 4.13 -0.79 22.88
CA PRO A 216 4.74 -1.81 22.01
C PRO A 216 5.28 -1.27 20.68
N TRP A 217 4.82 -0.09 20.27
CA TRP A 217 5.15 0.56 19.00
C TRP A 217 6.42 1.41 19.05
N ALA A 218 6.92 1.73 20.25
CA ALA A 218 7.98 2.72 20.45
C ALA A 218 9.31 2.37 19.78
N ALA A 219 9.59 1.07 19.63
CA ALA A 219 10.86 0.57 19.11
C ALA A 219 10.91 0.48 17.57
N LEU A 220 9.77 0.64 16.89
CA LEU A 220 9.70 0.55 15.44
C LEU A 220 10.48 1.69 14.79
N SER A 221 11.16 1.37 13.70
CA SER A 221 11.82 2.40 12.89
C SER A 221 10.78 3.22 12.13
N VAL A 222 10.95 4.54 12.04
CA VAL A 222 10.16 5.43 11.18
C VAL A 222 10.93 5.62 9.88
N LEU A 223 10.40 5.10 8.78
CA LEU A 223 10.99 5.18 7.46
C LEU A 223 10.30 6.27 6.66
N VAL A 224 11.09 7.21 6.14
CA VAL A 224 10.60 8.22 5.19
C VAL A 224 11.17 7.91 3.81
N PHE A 225 10.32 7.44 2.90
CA PHE A 225 10.71 7.07 1.54
C PHE A 225 10.16 8.09 0.54
N THR A 226 11.03 8.84 -0.16
CA THR A 226 10.60 9.92 -1.05
C THR A 226 10.71 9.55 -2.53
N SER A 227 9.75 10.01 -3.33
CA SER A 227 9.86 10.02 -4.80
C SER A 227 10.39 11.36 -5.34
N GLY A 228 10.76 12.30 -4.46
CA GLY A 228 11.25 13.64 -4.84
C GLY A 228 12.75 13.71 -5.13
N GLY A 229 13.44 12.57 -5.17
CA GLY A 229 14.86 12.45 -5.50
C GLY A 229 15.84 12.86 -4.40
N ALA A 230 17.13 12.76 -4.70
CA ALA A 230 18.23 12.90 -3.72
C ALA A 230 18.28 14.27 -3.01
N ARG A 231 17.91 15.35 -3.69
CA ARG A 231 17.84 16.69 -3.08
C ARG A 231 16.74 16.77 -2.03
N ARG A 232 15.56 16.22 -2.33
CA ARG A 232 14.43 16.17 -1.41
C ARG A 232 14.77 15.28 -0.21
N GLU A 233 15.35 14.11 -0.45
CA GLU A 233 15.84 13.22 0.61
C GLU A 233 16.82 13.94 1.54
N THR A 234 17.80 14.67 1.00
CA THR A 234 18.80 15.38 1.82
C THR A 234 18.16 16.44 2.71
N ALA A 235 17.19 17.20 2.19
CA ALA A 235 16.46 18.18 2.98
C ALA A 235 15.60 17.53 4.07
N LEU A 236 14.92 16.42 3.74
CA LEU A 236 14.16 15.62 4.71
C LEU A 236 15.07 15.07 5.80
N HIS A 237 16.20 14.45 5.43
CA HIS A 237 17.17 13.88 6.36
C HIS A 237 17.66 14.91 7.38
N ALA A 238 18.06 16.11 6.92
CA ALA A 238 18.52 17.18 7.81
C ALA A 238 17.40 17.72 8.73
N ALA A 239 16.16 17.81 8.26
CA ALA A 239 15.04 18.27 9.08
C ALA A 239 14.60 17.22 10.10
N LEU A 240 14.52 15.96 9.69
CA LEU A 240 14.21 14.84 10.57
C LEU A 240 15.31 14.66 11.62
N ALA A 241 16.58 14.90 11.29
CA ALA A 241 17.67 14.81 12.26
C ALA A 241 17.52 15.82 13.39
N ARG A 242 17.09 17.05 13.06
CA ARG A 242 16.77 18.07 14.06
C ARG A 242 15.54 17.70 14.88
N ALA A 243 14.49 17.19 14.23
CA ALA A 243 13.24 16.82 14.90
C ALA A 243 13.35 15.57 15.79
N ALA A 244 14.24 14.62 15.45
CA ALA A 244 14.52 13.43 16.24
C ALA A 244 15.51 13.68 17.38
N SER A 245 16.18 14.83 17.41
CA SER A 245 17.14 15.18 18.47
C SER A 245 16.47 15.16 19.85
N GLY A 246 17.06 14.45 20.80
CA GLY A 246 16.50 14.27 22.15
C GLY A 246 15.38 13.23 22.26
N THR A 247 15.06 12.52 21.16
CA THR A 247 14.12 11.40 21.16
C THR A 247 14.87 10.06 21.05
N THR A 248 14.19 8.95 21.33
CA THR A 248 14.70 7.59 21.12
C THR A 248 14.29 6.99 19.76
N LEU A 249 13.74 7.81 18.85
CA LEU A 249 13.20 7.35 17.58
C LEU A 249 14.32 6.86 16.65
N ASN A 250 14.14 5.67 16.09
CA ASN A 250 14.96 5.16 15.00
C ASN A 250 14.39 5.67 13.68
N VAL A 251 15.04 6.65 13.05
CA VAL A 251 14.53 7.24 11.80
C VAL A 251 15.52 7.01 10.67
N ALA A 252 15.00 6.63 9.50
CA ALA A 252 15.79 6.50 8.29
C ALA A 252 15.07 7.12 7.08
N THR A 253 15.86 7.66 6.16
CA THR A 253 15.36 8.24 4.90
C THR A 253 15.92 7.48 3.71
N ALA A 254 15.13 7.35 2.66
CA ALA A 254 15.59 6.84 1.36
C ALA A 254 14.83 7.54 0.23
N THR A 255 15.35 7.40 -0.99
CA THR A 255 14.72 7.89 -2.22
C THR A 255 14.60 6.77 -3.23
N ALA A 256 13.52 6.79 -4.02
CA ALA A 256 13.29 5.80 -5.10
C ALA A 256 14.47 5.72 -6.09
N ASP A 257 15.15 6.85 -6.34
CA ASP A 257 16.30 6.94 -7.24
C ASP A 257 17.55 6.19 -6.74
N ALA A 258 17.64 5.90 -5.45
CA ALA A 258 18.79 5.22 -4.86
C ALA A 258 18.72 3.69 -5.03
N GLY A 259 17.56 3.15 -5.44
CA GLY A 259 17.32 1.72 -5.62
C GLY A 259 16.08 1.22 -4.88
N GLY A 260 15.94 -0.11 -4.86
CA GLY A 260 14.80 -0.77 -4.23
C GLY A 260 14.82 -0.70 -2.69
N PRO A 261 13.65 -0.71 -2.03
CA PRO A 261 13.53 -0.47 -0.59
C PRO A 261 14.15 -1.55 0.30
N ALA A 262 14.40 -2.77 -0.21
CA ALA A 262 15.11 -3.81 0.55
C ALA A 262 16.63 -3.59 0.60
N GLY A 263 17.18 -2.92 -0.43
CA GLY A 263 18.62 -2.77 -0.62
C GLY A 263 19.26 -1.70 0.27
N PRO A 264 20.57 -1.46 0.10
CA PRO A 264 21.35 -0.52 0.90
C PRO A 264 21.06 0.95 0.54
N VAL A 265 19.81 1.36 0.65
CA VAL A 265 19.31 2.68 0.28
C VAL A 265 19.02 3.55 1.50
N TRP A 266 19.05 3.03 2.72
CA TRP A 266 18.56 3.74 3.90
C TRP A 266 19.64 4.55 4.59
N ARG A 267 19.47 5.87 4.66
CA ARG A 267 20.28 6.76 5.49
C ARG A 267 19.66 6.87 6.88
N ARG A 268 20.32 6.27 7.87
CA ARG A 268 19.92 6.42 9.28
C ARG A 268 20.35 7.78 9.81
N ILE A 269 19.48 8.41 10.59
CA ILE A 269 19.86 9.66 11.27
C ILE A 269 21.04 9.40 12.21
N GLY A 270 22.05 10.26 12.15
CA GLY A 270 23.26 10.14 12.97
C GLY A 270 24.32 9.15 12.46
N HIS A 271 24.11 8.53 11.29
CA HIS A 271 25.07 7.60 10.66
C HIS A 271 25.43 8.05 9.24
N GLY A 272 26.69 7.81 8.83
CA GLY A 272 27.21 8.25 7.52
C GLY A 272 26.84 7.33 6.35
N ASP A 273 26.79 6.02 6.61
CA ASP A 273 26.60 5.02 5.55
C ASP A 273 25.12 4.69 5.30
N ARG A 274 24.82 4.31 4.06
CA ARG A 274 23.52 3.69 3.73
C ARG A 274 23.54 2.23 4.10
N VAL A 275 22.42 1.74 4.61
CA VAL A 275 22.26 0.34 5.07
C VAL A 275 21.06 -0.32 4.40
N ALA A 276 21.05 -1.65 4.36
CA ALA A 276 19.90 -2.40 3.87
C ALA A 276 18.71 -2.26 4.83
N LEU A 277 17.50 -2.55 4.34
CA LEU A 277 16.31 -2.57 5.21
C LEU A 277 16.48 -3.57 6.35
N ALA A 278 17.08 -4.73 6.05
CA ALA A 278 17.41 -5.75 7.03
C ALA A 278 18.41 -5.28 8.09
N ASP A 279 19.22 -4.25 7.82
CA ASP A 279 20.27 -3.75 8.70
C ASP A 279 19.83 -2.62 9.63
N LEU A 280 18.58 -2.15 9.49
CA LEU A 280 17.97 -1.23 10.44
C LEU A 280 17.78 -1.88 11.83
N PRO A 281 17.62 -1.07 12.89
CA PRO A 281 17.40 -1.58 14.24
C PRO A 281 16.26 -2.61 14.27
N ALA A 282 16.56 -3.80 14.77
CA ALA A 282 15.56 -4.80 15.02
C ALA A 282 14.73 -4.39 16.25
N ALA A 283 13.46 -4.75 16.24
CA ALA A 283 12.57 -4.54 17.38
C ALA A 283 11.62 -5.74 17.50
N PRO A 284 11.07 -6.00 18.69
CA PRO A 284 10.00 -6.98 18.85
C PRO A 284 8.87 -6.65 17.88
N VAL A 285 8.37 -7.66 17.16
CA VAL A 285 7.16 -7.49 16.35
C VAL A 285 5.98 -7.39 17.32
N PRO A 286 5.22 -6.29 17.32
CA PRO A 286 4.08 -6.14 18.22
C PRO A 286 3.08 -7.29 18.01
N ALA A 287 2.68 -7.92 19.12
CA ALA A 287 1.61 -8.91 19.14
C ALA A 287 0.28 -8.18 18.89
N ASP A 288 -0.34 -8.49 17.75
CA ASP A 288 -1.60 -7.93 17.27
C ASP A 288 -2.21 -8.97 16.33
N ASP A 289 -3.54 -9.11 16.37
CA ASP A 289 -4.38 -9.98 15.54
C ASP A 289 -4.54 -9.48 14.08
N GLY A 290 -3.88 -8.39 13.71
CA GLY A 290 -3.89 -7.83 12.37
C GLY A 290 -3.31 -8.81 11.34
N PRO A 291 -3.84 -8.83 10.11
CA PRO A 291 -3.49 -9.85 9.13
C PRO A 291 -1.99 -9.79 8.79
N ASP A 292 -1.38 -10.96 8.68
CA ASP A 292 -0.06 -11.11 8.09
C ASP A 292 -0.10 -10.70 6.61
N ALA A 293 1.07 -10.30 6.07
CA ALA A 293 1.18 -10.05 4.65
C ALA A 293 0.93 -11.35 3.89
N PRO A 294 0.33 -11.27 2.69
CA PRO A 294 0.21 -12.45 1.87
C PRO A 294 1.58 -13.00 1.47
N PRO A 295 1.68 -14.31 1.22
CA PRO A 295 2.94 -14.97 0.88
C PRO A 295 3.59 -14.45 -0.41
#